data_AF-A0A329RC82-F1
#
_entry.id   AF-A0A329RC82-F1
#
_cell.length_a   1.000
_cell.length_b   1.000
_cell.length_c   1.000
_cell.angle_alpha   90.00
_cell.angle_beta   90.00
_cell.angle_gamma   90.00
#
_symmetry.space_group_name_H-M   'P 1'
#
loop_
_entity.id
_entity.type
_entity.pdbx_description
1 polymer ?
#
loop_
_entity_poly.entity_id
_entity_poly.type
_entity_poly.pdbx_seq_one_letter_code
_entity_poly.pdbx_strand_id
1 'polypeptide(L)' 'MRTILDDQRIDGRVVFLTSWEPTWEPAANLPSSKIKKYRKRKSLKVERAYIEAEADED' A
#
# COMPACT_ATOMS: atom_id res chain seq x y z
N MET A 1 -13.03 3.10 -10.86
CA MET A 1 -12.70 1.82 -10.16
C MET A 1 -11.98 2.16 -8.87
N ARG A 2 -12.53 1.83 -7.69
CA ARG A 2 -11.90 2.15 -6.39
C ARG A 2 -10.53 1.46 -6.27
N THR A 3 -9.47 2.24 -6.07
CA THR A 3 -8.10 1.74 -5.88
C THR A 3 -7.52 2.32 -4.60
N ILE A 4 -6.65 1.54 -3.95
CA ILE A 4 -5.88 2.00 -2.80
C ILE A 4 -4.62 2.68 -3.33
N LEU A 5 -4.41 3.90 -2.87
CA LEU A 5 -3.26 4.75 -3.21
C LEU A 5 -2.15 4.57 -2.20
N ASP A 6 -2.49 4.61 -0.91
CA ASP A 6 -1.50 4.50 0.17
C ASP A 6 -2.08 3.86 1.44
N ASP A 7 -1.20 3.52 2.39
CA ASP A 7 -1.57 3.04 3.72
C ASP A 7 -0.82 3.75 4.85
N GLN A 8 -1.51 3.96 5.97
CA GLN A 8 -0.95 4.56 7.17
C GLN A 8 -1.38 3.75 8.39
N ARG A 9 -0.57 3.80 9.45
CA ARG A 9 -0.87 3.21 10.74
C ARG A 9 -1.24 4.32 11.74
N ILE A 10 -2.49 4.34 12.18
CA ILE A 10 -3.04 5.33 13.13
C ILE A 10 -3.61 4.56 14.31
N ASP A 11 -3.19 4.90 15.54
CA ASP A 11 -3.64 4.23 16.78
C ASP A 11 -3.57 2.70 16.72
N GLY A 12 -2.50 2.18 16.11
CA GLY A 12 -2.26 0.74 15.93
C GLY A 12 -3.08 0.07 14.82
N ARG A 13 -4.03 0.78 14.20
CA ARG A 13 -4.87 0.30 13.09
C ARG A 13 -4.32 0.76 11.74
N VAL A 14 -4.47 -0.07 10.71
CA VAL A 14 -4.10 0.29 9.34
C VAL A 14 -5.30 0.92 8.64
N VAL A 15 -5.10 2.12 8.12
CA VAL A 15 -6.02 2.85 7.26
C VAL A 15 -5.43 2.97 5.86
N PHE A 16 -6.30 3.09 4.86
CA PHE A 16 -5.94 3.11 3.45
C PHE A 16 -6.54 4.35 2.78
N LEU A 17 -5.72 5.05 1.99
CA LEU A 17 -6.16 6.16 1.17
C LEU A 17 -6.76 5.61 -0.13
N THR A 18 -7.97 6.06 -0.48
CA THR A 18 -8.65 5.61 -1.70
C THR A 18 -8.69 6.68 -2.78
N SER A 19 -8.79 6.27 -4.04
CA SER A 19 -8.80 7.17 -5.21
C SER A 19 -10.16 7.76 -5.58
N TRP A 20 -11.25 7.22 -5.01
CA TRP A 20 -12.62 7.68 -5.32
C TRP A 20 -13.03 8.85 -4.42
N GLU A 21 -12.75 8.72 -3.12
CA GLU A 21 -12.76 9.82 -2.17
C GLU A 21 -11.41 9.78 -1.43
N PRO A 22 -10.68 10.90 -1.33
CA PRO A 22 -9.35 10.97 -0.72
C PRO A 22 -9.46 10.94 0.81
N THR A 23 -10.20 9.96 1.32
CA THR A 23 -10.42 9.69 2.72
C THR A 23 -9.60 8.48 3.16
N TRP A 24 -9.18 8.51 4.42
CA TRP A 24 -8.52 7.41 5.08
C TRP A 24 -9.57 6.44 5.60
N GLU A 25 -9.68 5.29 4.95
CA GLU A 25 -10.64 4.27 5.34
C GLU A 25 -9.97 3.11 6.09
N PRO A 26 -10.60 2.59 7.14
CA PRO A 26 -10.11 1.37 7.78
C PRO A 26 -10.20 0.19 6.83
N ALA A 27 -9.31 -0.79 7.04
CA ALA A 27 -9.28 -2.04 6.27
C ALA A 27 -10.64 -2.76 6.19
N ALA A 28 -11.48 -2.62 7.22
CA ALA A 28 -12.80 -3.24 7.31
C ALA A 28 -13.79 -2.71 6.25
N ASN A 29 -13.62 -1.47 5.78
CA ASN A 29 -14.49 -0.83 4.79
C ASN A 29 -14.11 -1.18 3.35
N LEU A 30 -12.98 -1.89 3.18
CA LEU A 30 -12.43 -2.20 1.87
C LEU A 30 -12.48 -3.71 1.60
N PRO A 31 -12.81 -4.10 0.36
CA PRO A 31 -12.76 -5.50 -0.01
C PRO A 31 -11.32 -6.02 0.06
N SER A 32 -11.16 -7.18 0.69
CA SER A 32 -9.86 -7.82 0.92
C SER A 32 -9.04 -8.03 -0.37
N SER A 33 -9.71 -8.23 -1.51
CA SER A 33 -9.06 -8.37 -2.82
C SER A 33 -8.28 -7.12 -3.25
N LYS A 34 -8.76 -5.92 -2.90
CA LYS A 34 -8.09 -4.65 -3.19
C LYS A 34 -6.88 -4.45 -2.29
N ILE A 35 -7.01 -4.76 -1.00
CA ILE A 35 -5.93 -4.70 -0.02
C ILE A 35 -4.80 -5.67 -0.43
N LYS A 36 -5.12 -6.91 -0.81
CA LYS A 36 -4.13 -7.89 -1.29
C LYS A 36 -3.38 -7.37 -2.53
N LYS A 37 -4.09 -6.81 -3.51
CA LYS A 37 -3.46 -6.20 -4.71
C LYS A 37 -2.54 -5.04 -4.34
N TYR A 38 -2.96 -4.17 -3.42
CA TYR A 38 -2.13 -3.06 -2.94
C TYR A 38 -0.84 -3.56 -2.28
N ARG A 39 -0.96 -4.46 -1.29
CA ARG A 39 0.20 -5.02 -0.56
C ARG A 39 1.18 -5.72 -1.49
N LYS A 40 0.69 -6.49 -2.47
CA LYS A 40 1.56 -7.12 -3.48
C LYS A 40 2.35 -6.10 -4.28
N ARG A 41 1.70 -5.01 -4.75
CA ARG A 41 2.40 -3.92 -5.44
C ARG A 41 3.42 -3.20 -4.55
N LYS A 42 3.09 -2.97 -3.27
CA LYS A 42 4.00 -2.33 -2.31
C LYS A 42 5.24 -3.19 -2.06
N SER A 43 5.05 -4.49 -1.83
CA SER A 43 6.15 -5.45 -1.65
C SER A 43 7.10 -5.48 -2.84
N LEU A 44 6.55 -5.53 -4.07
CA LEU A 44 7.37 -5.52 -5.29
C LEU A 44 8.16 -4.22 -5.48
N LYS A 45 7.63 -3.08 -5.02
CA LYS A 45 8.37 -1.81 -5.02
C LYS A 45 9.51 -1.80 -4.00
N VAL A 46 9.26 -2.34 -2.80
CA VAL A 46 10.30 -2.46 -1.76
C VAL A 46 11.41 -3.40 -2.21
N GLU A 47 11.05 -4.54 -2.78
CA GLU A 47 12.01 -5.51 -3.32
C GLU A 47 12.84 -4.91 -4.46
N ARG A 48 12.21 -4.17 -5.39
CA ARG A 48 12.95 -3.43 -6.42
C ARG A 48 13.88 -2.37 -5.84
N ALA A 49 13.40 -1.58 -4.87
CA ALA A 49 14.21 -0.53 -4.25
C ALA A 49 15.42 -1.11 -3.51
N TYR A 50 15.27 -2.30 -2.91
CA TYR A 50 16.38 -3.02 -2.29
C TYR A 50 17.40 -3.51 -3.33
N ILE A 51 16.94 -4.13 -4.43
CA ILE A 51 17.82 -4.60 -5.50
C ILE A 51 18.58 -3.44 -6.15
N GLU A 52 17.92 -2.31 -6.39
CA GLU A 52 18.53 -1.11 -6.99
C GLU A 52 19.56 -0.48 -6.03
N ALA A 53 19.23 -0.36 -4.74
CA ALA A 53 20.17 0.15 -3.74
C ALA A 53 21.41 -0.73 -3.57
N GLU A 54 21.26 -2.05 -3.63
CA GLU A 54 22.40 -2.98 -3.54
C GLU A 54 23.24 -2.99 -4.83
N ALA A 55 22.63 -2.73 -6.00
CA ALA A 55 23.36 -2.62 -7.26
C ALA A 55 24.16 -1.31 -7.42
N ASP A 56 23.80 -0.25 -6.68
CA ASP A 56 24.53 1.02 -6.66
C ASP A 56 25.70 1.04 -5.65
N GLU A 57 25.87 -0.01 -4.84
CA GLU A 57 26.93 -0.10 -3.81
C GLU A 57 28.23 -0.80 -4.29
N ASP A 58 28.30 -1.25 -5.56
CA ASP A 58 29.44 -1.92 -6.22
C ASP A 58 30.28 -1.01 -7.16
#